data_AF-A0A535P7U1-F1
#
_entry.id   AF-A0A535P7U1-F1
#
_cell.length_a   1.000
_cell.length_b   1.000
_cell.length_c   1.000
_cell.angle_alpha   90.00
_cell.angle_beta   90.00
_cell.angle_gamma   90.00
#
_symmetry.space_group_name_H-M   'P 1'
#
loop_
_entity.id
_entity.type
_entity.pdbx_description
1 polymer ?
#
loop_
_entity_poly.entity_id
_entity_poly.type
_entity_poly.pdbx_seq_one_letter_code
_entity_poly.pdbx_strand_id
1 'polypeptide(L)'
;MSCPDWPLCYGRAYVAIDYHTFLEQFHRYIAAIVSVLVIALAISAILWARKERQVLIPALIAPVLLVIQIVLGGLTVLWKLPPTIITAHLGTALAIFAMIITIAVMSAKPVPAKEHPAKTRKFARLAVTNALLVYGLMLSGSYVVGTGASLACTGWPLCTAPAWAIQYHLADINVFHRLVATFVGLVLIWTLISAWRRRSVVPTQASSPSPW
;
A
#
# COMPACT_ATOMS: atom_id res chain seq x y z
N MET A 1 -13.83 -11.57 14.59
CA MET A 1 -13.91 -12.34 13.33
C MET A 1 -15.17 -13.13 13.35
N SER A 2 -15.82 -13.22 12.21
CA SER A 2 -17.12 -13.85 12.07
C SER A 2 -17.05 -15.22 11.39
N CYS A 3 -15.96 -15.53 10.67
CA CYS A 3 -15.62 -16.87 10.19
C CYS A 3 -14.43 -17.45 10.97
N PRO A 4 -14.58 -18.62 11.64
CA PRO A 4 -13.48 -19.23 12.40
C PRO A 4 -12.47 -19.99 11.52
N ASP A 5 -12.87 -20.38 10.31
CA ASP A 5 -12.11 -21.28 9.45
C ASP A 5 -11.44 -20.57 8.27
N TRP A 6 -10.41 -21.21 7.72
CA TRP A 6 -9.80 -20.88 6.44
C TRP A 6 -9.35 -22.19 5.76
N PRO A 7 -9.55 -22.38 4.43
CA PRO A 7 -10.02 -21.43 3.43
C PRO A 7 -11.56 -21.30 3.33
N LEU A 8 -12.31 -22.27 3.86
CA LEU A 8 -13.78 -22.26 3.94
C LEU A 8 -14.26 -21.43 5.14
N CYS A 9 -15.57 -21.16 5.26
CA CYS A 9 -16.17 -20.58 6.45
C CYS A 9 -17.32 -21.47 6.94
N TYR A 10 -17.25 -21.94 8.18
CA TYR A 10 -18.16 -22.97 8.73
C TYR A 10 -18.20 -24.23 7.84
N GLY A 11 -17.05 -24.63 7.29
CA GLY A 11 -16.94 -25.77 6.38
C GLY A 11 -17.63 -25.60 5.02
N ARG A 12 -18.15 -24.41 4.69
CA ARG A 12 -18.87 -24.13 3.44
C ARG A 12 -18.13 -23.10 2.59
N ALA A 13 -18.29 -23.21 1.27
CA ALA A 13 -17.67 -22.31 0.32
C ALA A 13 -18.33 -20.92 0.28
N TYR A 14 -19.60 -20.82 0.68
CA TYR A 14 -20.34 -19.56 0.79
C TYR A 14 -21.29 -19.62 2.00
N VAL A 15 -21.19 -18.63 2.89
CA VAL A 15 -22.06 -18.42 4.04
C VAL A 15 -22.14 -16.92 4.33
N ALA A 16 -23.35 -16.38 4.47
CA ALA A 16 -23.59 -15.01 4.89
C ALA A 16 -24.67 -15.02 5.97
N ILE A 17 -24.27 -15.34 7.20
CA ILE A 17 -25.17 -15.36 8.36
C ILE A 17 -25.41 -13.92 8.85
N ASP A 18 -24.36 -13.12 8.85
CA ASP A 18 -24.37 -11.71 9.23
C ASP A 18 -23.47 -10.87 8.31
N TYR A 19 -23.59 -9.55 8.43
CA TYR A 19 -22.84 -8.59 7.61
C TYR A 19 -21.32 -8.77 7.68
N HIS A 20 -20.76 -9.10 8.84
CA HIS A 20 -19.33 -9.30 8.99
C HIS A 20 -18.87 -10.61 8.34
N THR A 21 -19.63 -11.72 8.44
CA THR A 21 -19.33 -12.93 7.64
C THR A 21 -19.35 -12.66 6.14
N PHE A 22 -20.30 -11.86 5.67
CA PHE A 22 -20.38 -11.46 4.26
C PHE A 22 -19.12 -10.70 3.83
N LEU A 23 -18.67 -9.70 4.61
CA LEU A 23 -17.46 -8.95 4.29
C LEU A 23 -16.21 -9.84 4.23
N GLU A 24 -16.07 -10.78 5.17
CA GLU A 24 -14.95 -11.72 5.19
C GLU A 24 -14.95 -12.64 3.96
N GLN A 25 -16.10 -13.18 3.56
CA GLN A 25 -16.22 -14.01 2.35
C GLN A 25 -16.01 -13.19 1.06
N PHE A 26 -16.61 -12.00 0.98
CA PHE A 26 -16.44 -11.10 -0.16
C PHE A 26 -14.97 -10.76 -0.40
N HIS A 27 -14.22 -10.46 0.67
CA HIS A 27 -12.78 -10.24 0.59
C HIS A 27 -12.03 -11.46 0.05
N ARG A 28 -12.39 -12.69 0.47
CA ARG A 28 -11.77 -13.94 -0.03
C ARG A 28 -12.00 -14.13 -1.53
N TYR A 29 -13.21 -13.85 -2.04
CA TYR A 29 -13.49 -13.96 -3.47
C TYR A 29 -12.73 -12.92 -4.30
N ILE A 30 -12.68 -11.67 -3.84
CA ILE A 30 -11.85 -10.64 -4.50
C ILE A 30 -10.39 -11.07 -4.49
N ALA A 31 -9.87 -11.57 -3.37
CA ALA A 31 -8.49 -12.05 -3.29
C ALA A 31 -8.22 -13.19 -4.28
N ALA A 32 -9.17 -14.12 -4.47
CA ALA A 32 -9.06 -15.18 -5.46
C ALA A 32 -9.00 -14.64 -6.90
N ILE A 33 -9.88 -13.69 -7.25
CA ILE A 33 -9.88 -13.05 -8.57
C ILE A 33 -8.56 -12.30 -8.81
N VAL A 34 -8.13 -11.48 -7.85
CA VAL A 34 -6.86 -10.75 -7.91
C VAL A 34 -5.68 -11.71 -8.06
N SER A 35 -5.72 -12.86 -7.38
CA SER A 35 -4.67 -13.88 -7.50
C SER A 35 -4.52 -14.38 -8.93
N VAL A 36 -5.63 -14.71 -9.60
CA VAL A 36 -5.63 -15.11 -11.00
C VAL A 36 -5.08 -13.99 -11.89
N LEU A 37 -5.49 -12.74 -11.66
CA LEU A 37 -5.00 -11.59 -12.44
C LEU A 37 -3.50 -11.34 -12.27
N VAL A 38 -2.95 -11.50 -11.07
CA VAL A 38 -1.51 -11.36 -10.80
C VAL A 38 -0.71 -12.45 -11.52
N ILE A 39 -1.19 -13.70 -11.51
CA ILE A 39 -0.55 -14.79 -12.24
C ILE A 39 -0.63 -14.56 -13.76
N ALA A 40 -1.80 -14.15 -14.26
CA ALA A 40 -1.97 -13.81 -15.67
C ALA A 40 -1.05 -12.66 -16.10
N LEU A 41 -0.86 -11.64 -15.24
CA LEU A 41 0.07 -10.55 -15.48
C LEU A 41 1.52 -11.04 -15.54
N ALA A 42 1.92 -11.93 -14.63
CA ALA A 42 3.25 -12.53 -14.63
C ALA A 42 3.51 -13.32 -15.93
N ILE A 43 2.56 -14.15 -16.35
CA ILE A 43 2.62 -14.90 -17.62
C ILE A 43 2.71 -13.93 -18.80
N SER A 44 1.87 -12.90 -18.83
CA SER A 44 1.86 -11.87 -19.87
C SER A 44 3.22 -11.16 -19.99
N ALA A 45 3.83 -10.81 -18.84
CA ALA A 45 5.16 -10.20 -18.81
C ALA A 45 6.24 -11.14 -19.33
N ILE A 46 6.15 -12.44 -19.01
CA ILE A 46 7.05 -13.47 -19.55
C ILE A 46 6.82 -13.65 -21.05
N LEU A 47 5.61 -13.54 -21.58
CA LEU A 47 5.37 -13.75 -23.01
C LEU A 47 5.77 -12.54 -23.86
N TRP A 48 5.44 -11.33 -23.40
CA TRP A 48 5.51 -10.12 -24.24
C TRP A 48 6.52 -9.08 -23.76
N ALA A 49 6.98 -9.13 -22.50
CA ALA A 49 7.83 -8.10 -21.90
C ALA A 49 9.19 -8.64 -21.42
N ARG A 50 9.69 -9.76 -21.96
CA ARG A 50 10.96 -10.39 -21.51
C ARG A 50 12.18 -9.46 -21.51
N LYS A 51 12.21 -8.49 -22.43
CA LYS A 51 13.33 -7.54 -22.56
C LYS A 51 13.19 -6.34 -21.62
N GLU A 52 11.99 -6.08 -21.12
CA GLU A 52 11.66 -4.92 -20.29
C GLU A 52 11.82 -5.28 -18.81
N ARG A 53 13.05 -5.24 -18.29
CA ARG A 53 13.36 -5.64 -16.90
C ARG A 53 12.52 -4.92 -15.84
N GLN A 54 12.16 -3.67 -16.11
CA GLN A 54 11.32 -2.85 -15.21
C GLN A 54 9.88 -3.33 -15.10
N VAL A 55 9.41 -4.13 -16.06
CA VAL A 55 8.09 -4.79 -16.04
C VAL A 55 8.24 -6.25 -15.61
N LEU A 56 9.22 -6.97 -16.16
CA LEU A 56 9.41 -8.39 -15.92
C LEU A 56 9.73 -8.71 -14.45
N ILE A 57 10.70 -8.00 -13.85
CA ILE A 57 11.13 -8.30 -12.47
C ILE A 57 9.98 -8.15 -11.46
N PRO A 58 9.26 -7.01 -11.37
CA PRO A 58 8.14 -6.90 -10.44
C PRO A 58 7.02 -7.89 -10.77
N ALA A 59 6.78 -8.21 -12.05
CA ALA A 59 5.76 -9.18 -12.43
C ALA A 59 6.10 -10.61 -11.99
N LEU A 60 7.39 -10.95 -11.85
CA LEU A 60 7.85 -12.24 -11.33
C LEU A 60 7.90 -12.28 -9.80
N ILE A 61 8.19 -11.16 -9.14
CA ILE A 61 8.22 -11.09 -7.67
C ILE A 61 6.79 -11.05 -7.09
N ALA A 62 5.84 -10.39 -7.75
CA ALA A 62 4.48 -10.21 -7.25
C ALA A 62 3.75 -11.53 -6.93
N PRO A 63 3.82 -12.61 -7.75
CA PRO A 63 3.28 -13.93 -7.39
C PRO A 63 3.89 -14.53 -6.11
N VAL A 64 5.19 -14.35 -5.88
CA VAL A 64 5.86 -14.85 -4.67
C VAL A 64 5.32 -14.12 -3.43
N LEU A 65 5.23 -12.78 -3.51
CA LEU A 65 4.63 -11.98 -2.44
C LEU A 65 3.15 -12.31 -2.25
N LEU A 66 2.43 -12.65 -3.31
CA LEU A 66 1.02 -13.05 -3.24
C LEU A 66 0.85 -14.35 -2.44
N VAL A 67 1.72 -15.34 -2.62
CA VAL A 67 1.70 -16.57 -1.79
C VAL A 67 1.87 -16.20 -0.31
N ILE A 68 2.83 -15.33 0.00
CA ILE A 68 3.04 -14.83 1.36
C ILE A 68 1.78 -14.08 1.86
N GLN A 69 1.16 -13.25 1.01
CA GLN A 69 -0.07 -12.52 1.32
C GLN A 69 -1.22 -13.46 1.70
N ILE A 70 -1.43 -14.53 0.92
CA ILE A 70 -2.48 -15.52 1.14
C ILE A 70 -2.25 -16.25 2.46
N VAL A 71 -1.02 -16.67 2.75
CA VAL A 71 -0.66 -17.32 4.02
C VAL A 71 -0.89 -16.37 5.20
N LEU A 72 -0.38 -15.13 5.12
CA LEU A 72 -0.59 -14.13 6.16
C LEU A 72 -2.09 -13.84 6.36
N GLY A 73 -2.89 -13.82 5.28
CA GLY A 73 -4.34 -13.63 5.35
C GLY A 73 -5.10 -14.82 5.97
N GLY A 74 -4.60 -16.04 5.81
CA GLY A 74 -5.08 -17.19 6.57
C GLY A 74 -4.70 -17.11 8.05
N LEU A 75 -3.46 -16.72 8.33
CA LEU A 75 -2.96 -16.56 9.71
C LEU A 75 -3.68 -15.44 10.46
N THR A 76 -4.06 -14.34 9.79
CA THR A 76 -4.86 -13.30 10.45
C THR A 76 -6.13 -13.91 11.00
N VAL A 77 -6.80 -14.81 10.26
CA VAL A 77 -8.02 -15.51 10.69
C VAL A 77 -7.75 -16.52 11.80
N LEU A 78 -6.81 -17.43 11.59
CA LEU A 78 -6.54 -18.53 12.52
C LEU A 78 -6.02 -18.06 13.88
N TRP A 79 -5.25 -16.96 13.91
CA TRP A 79 -4.61 -16.46 15.13
C TRP A 79 -5.31 -15.25 15.75
N LYS A 80 -6.57 -14.99 15.40
CA LYS A 80 -7.38 -13.96 16.05
C LYS A 80 -6.80 -12.54 15.96
N LEU A 81 -6.38 -12.12 14.77
CA LEU A 81 -5.90 -10.75 14.49
C LEU A 81 -4.68 -10.31 15.34
N PRO A 82 -3.55 -11.03 15.34
CA PRO A 82 -2.35 -10.53 16.01
C PRO A 82 -1.84 -9.27 15.29
N PRO A 83 -1.51 -8.17 16.00
CA PRO A 83 -1.15 -6.90 15.39
C PRO A 83 -0.01 -7.03 14.38
N THR A 84 1.02 -7.81 14.72
CA THR A 84 2.19 -8.05 13.87
C THR A 84 1.82 -8.72 12.55
N ILE A 85 0.91 -9.70 12.57
CA ILE A 85 0.50 -10.45 11.37
C ILE A 85 -0.40 -9.59 10.48
N ILE A 86 -1.34 -8.82 11.04
CA ILE A 86 -2.17 -7.91 10.24
C ILE A 86 -1.30 -6.82 9.60
N THR A 87 -0.36 -6.25 10.35
CA THR A 87 0.56 -5.24 9.80
C THR A 87 1.47 -5.83 8.73
N ALA A 88 1.99 -7.05 8.92
CA ALA A 88 2.74 -7.76 7.89
C ALA A 88 1.89 -8.00 6.64
N HIS A 89 0.65 -8.48 6.80
CA HIS A 89 -0.31 -8.70 5.73
C HIS A 89 -0.61 -7.40 4.95
N LEU A 90 -0.79 -6.28 5.63
CA LEU A 90 -0.94 -4.98 4.97
C LEU A 90 0.34 -4.60 4.20
N GLY A 91 1.51 -4.79 4.82
CA GLY A 91 2.79 -4.45 4.21
C GLY A 91 3.08 -5.21 2.93
N THR A 92 2.77 -6.51 2.90
CA THR A 92 2.91 -7.32 1.69
C THR A 92 1.87 -6.95 0.63
N ALA A 93 0.63 -6.61 1.00
CA ALA A 93 -0.38 -6.09 0.07
C ALA A 93 0.07 -4.77 -0.59
N LEU A 94 0.57 -3.84 0.21
CA LEU A 94 1.06 -2.54 -0.28
C LEU A 94 2.27 -2.71 -1.21
N ALA A 95 3.16 -3.67 -0.93
CA ALA A 95 4.30 -3.98 -1.80
C ALA A 95 3.85 -4.55 -3.15
N ILE A 96 2.89 -5.47 -3.16
CA ILE A 96 2.28 -5.99 -4.40
C ILE A 96 1.61 -4.86 -5.18
N PHE A 97 0.83 -4.01 -4.50
CA PHE A 97 0.17 -2.86 -5.12
C PHE A 97 1.17 -1.90 -5.78
N ALA A 98 2.27 -1.58 -5.09
CA ALA A 98 3.34 -0.74 -5.62
C ALA A 98 4.02 -1.37 -6.86
N MET A 99 4.22 -2.70 -6.86
CA MET A 99 4.74 -3.43 -8.03
C MET A 99 3.79 -3.36 -9.22
N ILE A 100 2.48 -3.54 -9.00
CA ILE A 100 1.47 -3.44 -10.07
C ILE A 100 1.42 -2.02 -10.64
N ILE A 101 1.46 -0.98 -9.80
CA ILE A 101 1.55 0.41 -10.26
C ILE A 101 2.81 0.62 -11.09
N THR A 102 3.96 0.11 -10.63
CA THR A 102 5.22 0.22 -11.36
C THR A 102 5.13 -0.44 -12.73
N ILE A 103 4.57 -1.65 -12.80
CA ILE A 103 4.32 -2.36 -14.06
C ILE A 103 3.42 -1.53 -14.98
N ALA A 104 2.29 -1.02 -14.47
CA ALA A 104 1.34 -0.22 -15.26
C ALA A 104 2.00 1.04 -15.83
N VAL A 105 2.73 1.80 -15.00
CA VAL A 105 3.40 3.03 -15.41
C VAL A 105 4.51 2.76 -16.43
N MET A 106 5.34 1.73 -16.21
CA MET A 106 6.45 1.42 -17.11
C MET A 106 5.97 0.80 -18.43
N SER A 107 4.87 0.03 -18.40
CA SER A 107 4.26 -0.54 -19.61
C SER A 107 3.66 0.54 -20.51
N ALA A 108 3.26 1.69 -19.95
CA ALA A 108 2.81 2.85 -20.72
C ALA A 108 3.95 3.58 -21.47
N LYS A 109 5.21 3.13 -21.34
CA LYS A 109 6.41 3.69 -21.99
C LYS A 109 6.47 5.22 -21.83
N PRO A 110 6.69 5.71 -20.59
CA PRO A 110 6.63 7.13 -20.31
C PRO A 110 7.63 7.91 -21.17
N VAL A 111 7.17 9.04 -21.71
CA VAL A 111 7.98 9.92 -22.56
C VAL A 111 9.18 10.44 -21.76
N PRO A 112 10.40 10.45 -22.34
CA PRO A 112 11.58 10.98 -21.67
C PRO A 112 11.36 12.42 -21.20
N ALA A 113 11.75 12.71 -19.96
CA ALA A 113 11.66 14.06 -19.42
C ALA A 113 12.57 15.02 -20.20
N LYS A 114 12.06 16.18 -20.60
CA LYS A 114 12.83 17.27 -21.22
C LYS A 114 13.72 18.03 -20.22
N GLU A 115 13.56 17.79 -18.92
CA GLU A 115 14.37 18.43 -17.88
C GLU A 115 15.79 17.85 -17.79
N HIS A 116 16.72 18.66 -17.28
CA HIS A 116 18.10 18.22 -17.02
C HIS A 116 18.12 16.98 -16.10
N PRO A 117 18.85 15.91 -16.46
CA PRO A 117 18.75 14.60 -15.80
C PRO A 117 19.06 14.64 -14.30
N ALA A 118 19.96 15.54 -13.87
CA ALA A 118 20.25 15.75 -12.45
C ALA A 118 19.02 16.26 -11.66
N LYS A 119 18.23 17.17 -12.24
CA LYS A 119 17.00 17.69 -11.61
C LYS A 119 15.92 16.61 -11.56
N THR A 120 15.77 15.81 -12.61
CA THR A 120 14.83 14.68 -12.66
C THR A 120 15.19 13.62 -11.62
N ARG A 121 16.46 13.23 -11.50
CA ARG A 121 16.94 12.26 -10.49
C ARG A 121 16.69 12.73 -9.06
N LYS A 122 16.93 14.02 -8.76
CA LYS A 122 16.64 14.58 -7.43
C LYS A 122 15.15 14.48 -7.08
N PHE A 123 14.26 14.80 -8.02
CA PHE A 123 12.83 14.71 -7.80
C PHE A 123 12.33 13.26 -7.72
N ALA A 124 12.85 12.37 -8.57
CA ALA A 124 12.55 10.94 -8.49
C ALA A 124 12.96 10.37 -7.13
N ARG A 125 14.14 10.74 -6.61
CA ARG A 125 14.57 10.36 -5.26
C ARG A 125 13.62 10.88 -4.20
N LEU A 126 13.21 12.14 -4.27
CA LEU A 126 12.23 12.72 -3.34
C LEU A 126 10.90 11.96 -3.39
N ALA A 127 10.39 11.65 -4.58
CA ALA A 127 9.15 10.90 -4.76
C ALA A 127 9.25 9.47 -4.20
N VAL A 128 10.36 8.77 -4.43
CA VAL A 128 10.62 7.43 -3.86
C VAL A 128 10.73 7.49 -2.34
N THR A 129 11.49 8.45 -1.79
CA THR A 129 11.57 8.65 -0.34
C THR A 129 10.19 8.89 0.26
N ASN A 130 9.39 9.74 -0.39
CA ASN A 130 8.03 10.03 0.06
C ASN A 130 7.12 8.79 0.00
N ALA A 131 7.22 7.97 -1.05
CA ALA A 131 6.48 6.71 -1.15
C ALA A 131 6.85 5.73 -0.03
N LEU A 132 8.15 5.60 0.29
CA LEU A 132 8.62 4.76 1.40
C LEU A 132 8.16 5.29 2.77
N LEU A 133 8.14 6.61 2.95
CA LEU A 133 7.63 7.24 4.16
C LEU A 133 6.12 6.99 4.35
N VAL A 134 5.33 7.13 3.28
CA VAL A 134 3.90 6.81 3.30
C VAL A 134 3.68 5.32 3.58
N TYR A 135 4.49 4.44 3.00
CA TYR A 135 4.45 3.00 3.30
C TYR A 135 4.66 2.74 4.80
N GLY A 136 5.72 3.32 5.39
CA GLY A 136 5.97 3.21 6.83
C GLY A 136 4.85 3.81 7.69
N LEU A 137 4.27 4.94 7.27
CA LEU A 137 3.11 5.55 7.93
C LEU A 137 1.91 4.60 7.93
N MET A 138 1.58 3.96 6.81
CA MET A 138 0.48 3.00 6.72
C MET A 138 0.70 1.78 7.63
N LEU A 139 1.94 1.28 7.74
CA LEU A 139 2.26 0.21 8.68
C LEU A 139 2.08 0.63 10.13
N SER A 140 2.60 1.81 10.50
CA SER A 140 2.41 2.33 11.85
C SER A 140 0.93 2.50 12.21
N GLY A 141 0.11 2.97 11.27
CA GLY A 141 -1.34 3.10 11.46
C GLY A 141 -2.04 1.75 11.62
N SER A 142 -1.67 0.74 10.82
CA SER A 142 -2.16 -0.63 11.00
C SER A 142 -1.82 -1.20 12.38
N TYR A 143 -0.60 -0.94 12.86
CA TYR A 143 -0.16 -1.41 14.16
C TYR A 143 -0.93 -0.73 15.31
N VAL A 144 -1.22 0.56 15.20
CA VAL A 144 -2.10 1.29 16.14
C VAL A 144 -3.48 0.62 16.23
N VAL A 145 -4.08 0.29 15.09
CA VAL A 145 -5.39 -0.39 15.05
C VAL A 145 -5.29 -1.79 15.64
N GLY A 146 -4.28 -2.57 15.25
CA GLY A 146 -4.11 -3.95 15.68
C GLY A 146 -3.86 -4.09 17.19
N THR A 147 -3.18 -3.13 17.80
CA THR A 147 -2.90 -3.10 19.26
C THR A 147 -4.05 -2.51 20.08
N GLY A 148 -5.11 -1.98 19.45
CA GLY A 148 -6.20 -1.28 20.16
C GLY A 148 -5.83 0.12 20.63
N ALA A 149 -4.69 0.68 20.17
CA ALA A 149 -4.21 2.00 20.56
C ALA A 149 -4.96 3.16 19.89
N SER A 150 -5.93 2.91 19.01
CA SER A 150 -6.65 3.94 18.23
C SER A 150 -7.26 5.05 19.10
N LEU A 151 -7.84 4.68 20.24
CA LEU A 151 -8.51 5.61 21.18
C LEU A 151 -7.67 5.90 22.44
N ALA A 152 -6.38 5.54 22.44
CA ALA A 152 -5.49 5.76 23.57
C ALA A 152 -5.25 7.26 23.89
N CYS A 153 -5.38 8.12 22.88
CA CYS A 153 -5.30 9.58 23.01
C CYS A 153 -6.59 10.20 22.45
N THR A 154 -7.46 10.72 23.33
CA THR A 154 -8.77 11.28 22.92
C THR A 154 -8.68 12.74 22.47
N GLY A 155 -7.69 13.49 22.97
CA GLY A 155 -7.43 14.88 22.61
C GLY A 155 -6.68 15.03 21.29
N TRP A 156 -6.79 16.22 20.70
CA TRP A 156 -6.05 16.63 19.51
C TRP A 156 -5.74 18.14 19.56
N PRO A 157 -4.52 18.60 19.21
CA PRO A 157 -3.37 17.82 18.73
C PRO A 157 -2.62 17.08 19.85
N LEU A 158 -2.71 17.58 21.08
CA LEU A 158 -2.07 17.00 22.26
C LEU A 158 -2.78 15.72 22.71
N CYS A 159 -2.01 14.75 23.21
CA CYS A 159 -2.58 13.52 23.74
C CYS A 159 -3.12 13.74 25.15
N THR A 160 -4.42 13.54 25.34
CA THR A 160 -5.05 13.35 26.65
C THR A 160 -5.29 11.86 26.86
N ALA A 161 -4.34 11.20 27.53
CA ALA A 161 -4.39 9.76 27.77
C ALA A 161 -5.00 9.45 29.15
N PRO A 162 -5.99 8.55 29.24
CA PRO A 162 -6.42 7.99 30.52
C PRO A 162 -5.32 7.08 31.11
N ALA A 163 -5.35 6.87 32.43
CA ALA A 163 -4.29 6.12 33.14
C ALA A 163 -4.03 4.71 32.58
N TRP A 164 -5.08 3.99 32.15
CA TRP A 164 -4.93 2.65 31.55
C TRP A 164 -4.14 2.69 30.24
N ALA A 165 -4.29 3.74 29.42
CA ALA A 165 -3.58 3.85 28.15
C ALA A 165 -2.08 4.12 28.33
N ILE A 166 -1.71 4.78 29.42
CA ILE A 166 -0.32 5.02 29.83
C ILE A 166 0.30 3.73 30.36
N GLN A 167 -0.40 3.03 31.27
CA GLN A 167 0.07 1.79 31.89
C GLN A 167 0.40 0.69 30.88
N TYR A 168 -0.35 0.61 29.78
CA TYR A 168 -0.14 -0.40 28.72
C TYR A 168 0.65 0.12 27.50
N HIS A 169 1.31 1.29 27.59
CA HIS A 169 2.07 1.90 26.49
C HIS A 169 1.27 2.18 25.20
N LEU A 170 -0.06 2.16 25.26
CA LEU A 170 -0.93 2.39 24.11
C LEU A 170 -0.91 3.87 23.69
N ALA A 171 -0.75 4.77 24.66
CA ALA A 171 -0.56 6.19 24.40
C ALA A 171 0.73 6.45 23.60
N ASP A 172 1.83 5.76 23.95
CA ASP A 172 3.12 5.89 23.27
C ASP A 172 3.02 5.47 21.80
N ILE A 173 2.34 4.36 21.51
CA ILE A 173 2.08 3.87 20.15
C ILE A 173 1.28 4.88 19.34
N ASN A 174 0.21 5.44 19.92
CA ASN A 174 -0.64 6.44 19.24
C ASN A 174 0.12 7.74 18.97
N VAL A 175 0.84 8.27 19.97
CA VAL A 175 1.64 9.49 19.83
C VAL A 175 2.76 9.30 18.81
N PHE A 176 3.46 8.16 18.82
CA PHE A 176 4.48 7.85 17.81
C PHE A 176 3.89 7.89 16.39
N HIS A 177 2.75 7.24 16.16
CA HIS A 177 2.07 7.31 14.86
C HIS A 177 1.69 8.75 14.47
N ARG A 178 1.19 9.57 15.40
CA ARG A 178 0.87 10.99 15.14
C ARG A 178 2.11 11.78 14.71
N LEU A 179 3.24 11.60 15.39
CA LEU A 179 4.50 12.26 15.04
C LEU A 179 4.98 11.86 13.64
N VAL A 180 4.93 10.57 13.32
CA VAL A 180 5.24 10.07 11.97
C VAL A 180 4.27 10.67 10.94
N ALA A 181 2.97 10.69 11.22
CA ALA A 181 1.96 11.25 10.32
C ALA A 181 2.20 12.73 10.04
N THR A 182 2.49 13.54 11.06
CA THR A 182 2.80 14.97 10.89
C THR A 182 4.07 15.15 10.07
N PHE A 183 5.14 14.41 10.36
CA PHE A 183 6.39 14.48 9.61
C PHE A 183 6.18 14.12 8.12
N VAL A 184 5.53 12.99 7.84
CA VAL A 184 5.24 12.55 6.48
C VAL A 184 4.33 13.53 5.76
N GLY A 185 3.34 14.11 6.45
CA GLY A 185 2.48 15.17 5.91
C GLY A 185 3.26 16.41 5.44
N LEU A 186 4.23 16.87 6.23
CA LEU A 186 5.10 17.99 5.85
C LEU A 186 5.96 17.66 4.63
N VAL A 187 6.53 16.45 4.58
CA VAL A 187 7.32 15.99 3.42
C VAL A 187 6.45 15.87 2.16
N LEU A 188 5.21 15.41 2.28
CA LEU A 188 4.23 15.36 1.21
C LEU A 188 3.93 16.77 0.67
N ILE A 189 3.62 17.72 1.56
CA ILE A 189 3.38 19.13 1.18
C ILE A 189 4.60 19.70 0.45
N TRP A 190 5.80 19.48 0.98
CA TRP A 190 7.04 19.90 0.33
C TRP A 190 7.19 19.30 -1.08
N THR A 191 6.88 18.01 -1.23
CA THR A 191 6.95 17.30 -2.51
C THR A 191 5.94 17.86 -3.51
N LEU A 192 4.71 18.16 -3.07
CA LEU A 192 3.67 18.80 -3.88
C LEU A 192 4.07 20.21 -4.32
N ILE A 193 4.60 21.04 -3.43
CA ILE A 193 5.11 22.37 -3.75
C ILE A 193 6.26 22.26 -4.77
N SER A 194 7.18 21.31 -4.55
CA SER A 194 8.31 21.04 -5.45
C SER A 194 7.84 20.59 -6.84
N ALA A 195 6.78 19.79 -6.91
CA ALA A 195 6.18 19.34 -8.16
C ALA A 195 5.45 20.49 -8.89
N TRP A 196 4.69 21.30 -8.16
CA TRP A 196 3.94 22.43 -8.70
C TRP A 196 4.88 23.48 -9.31
N ARG A 197 5.96 23.84 -8.59
CA ARG A 197 7.00 24.75 -9.07
C ARG A 197 7.75 24.24 -10.31
N ARG A 198 7.76 22.94 -10.57
CA ARG A 198 8.32 22.35 -11.80
C ARG A 198 7.34 22.41 -12.96
N ARG A 199 6.05 22.12 -12.71
CA ARG A 199 5.01 22.21 -13.74
C ARG A 199 4.85 23.61 -14.30
N SER A 200 4.94 24.64 -13.46
CA SER A 200 4.87 26.05 -13.90
C SER A 200 6.04 26.51 -14.77
N VAL A 201 7.12 25.71 -14.87
CA VAL A 201 8.31 26.00 -15.71
C VAL A 201 8.28 25.25 -17.04
N VAL A 202 7.32 24.33 -17.25
CA VAL A 202 7.10 23.65 -18.54
C VAL A 202 5.84 24.23 -19.18
N PRO A 203 5.95 25.21 -20.10
CA PRO A 203 4.79 25.66 -20.85
C PRO A 203 4.19 24.46 -21.57
N THR A 204 2.88 24.29 -21.44
CA THR A 204 2.05 23.44 -22.30
C THR A 204 2.18 23.93 -23.74
N GLN A 205 3.22 23.54 -24.45
CA GLN A 205 3.24 23.60 -25.92
C GLN A 205 2.57 22.35 -26.47
N ALA A 206 1.25 22.33 -26.36
CA ALA A 206 0.37 21.36 -27.00
C ALA A 206 -0.53 22.13 -27.97
N SER A 207 0.05 22.60 -29.08
CA SER A 207 -0.67 22.97 -30.32
C SER A 207 0.31 23.53 -31.37
N SER A 208 1.08 22.66 -32.02
CA SER A 208 1.48 22.93 -33.40
C SER A 208 0.93 21.78 -34.25
N PRO A 209 -0.09 22.00 -35.09
CA PRO A 209 -0.40 21.05 -36.15
C PRO A 209 0.84 20.95 -37.04
N SER A 210 1.24 19.74 -37.39
CA SER A 210 2.24 19.52 -38.43
C SER A 210 1.72 20.14 -39.74
N PRO A 211 2.44 21.06 -40.39
CA PRO A 211 2.33 21.18 -41.83
C PRO A 211 3.04 19.96 -42.44
N TRP A 212 2.61 19.57 -43.64
CA TRP A 212 2.99 18.39 -44.42
C TRP A 212 2.12 17.15 -44.15
#